data_AF-A0AAX2AEH9-F1
#
_entry.id   AF-A0AAX2AEH9-F1
#
_cell.length_a   1.000
_cell.length_b   1.000
_cell.length_c   1.000
_cell.angle_alpha   90.00
_cell.angle_beta   90.00
_cell.angle_gamma   90.00
#
_symmetry.space_group_name_H-M   'P 1'
#
loop_
_entity.id
_entity.type
_entity.pdbx_description
1 polymer ?
#
loop_
_entity_poly.entity_id
_entity_poly.type
_entity_poly.pdbx_seq_one_letter_code
_entity_poly.pdbx_strand_id
1 'polypeptide(L)'
;MKIILIEIFIIFMLLLRELGIPKLIYEELYTNPKLRTLIKVFGDVLYMVGGSIVGAAIYAYFVEVKLYLTVLIIGIIFIVIGSYLKRE
;
A
#
# COMPACT_ATOMS: atom_id res chain seq x y z
N MET A 1 -0.58 -10.25 27.39
CA MET A 1 -1.73 -10.21 26.47
C MET A 1 -1.35 -9.79 25.05
N LYS A 2 -0.69 -8.64 24.81
CA LYS A 2 -0.27 -8.22 23.45
C LYS A 2 0.69 -9.21 22.76
N ILE A 3 1.64 -9.78 23.49
CA ILE A 3 2.62 -10.75 22.94
C ILE A 3 1.94 -12.05 22.48
N ILE A 4 1.02 -12.59 23.29
CA ILE A 4 0.25 -13.79 22.96
C ILE A 4 -0.58 -13.60 21.67
N LEU A 5 -1.18 -12.42 21.48
CA LEU A 5 -1.91 -12.09 20.25
C LEU A 5 -1.01 -12.09 19.01
N ILE A 6 0.23 -11.60 19.14
CA ILE A 6 1.21 -11.60 18.05
C ILE A 6 1.65 -13.04 17.72
N GLU A 7 1.89 -13.87 18.73
CA GLU A 7 2.26 -15.28 18.54
C GLU A 7 1.13 -16.07 17.86
N ILE A 8 -0.12 -15.89 18.32
CA ILE A 8 -1.29 -16.52 17.69
C ILE A 8 -1.42 -16.08 16.23
N PHE A 9 -1.21 -14.79 15.94
CA PHE A 9 -1.24 -14.28 14.57
C PHE A 9 -0.15 -14.90 13.70
N ILE A 10 1.08 -15.03 14.22
CA ILE A 10 2.19 -15.65 13.48
C ILE A 10 1.90 -17.13 13.21
N ILE A 11 1.42 -17.88 14.20
CA ILE A 11 1.07 -19.30 14.04
C ILE A 11 -0.05 -19.45 12.99
N PHE A 12 -1.06 -18.58 13.02
CA PHE A 12 -2.12 -18.59 12.04
C PHE A 12 -1.62 -18.28 10.62
N MET A 13 -0.73 -17.29 10.47
CA MET A 13 -0.10 -16.98 9.18
C MET A 13 0.73 -18.14 8.63
N LEU A 14 1.47 -18.84 9.49
CA LEU A 14 2.21 -20.05 9.13
C LEU A 14 1.26 -21.17 8.68
N LEU A 15 0.13 -21.35 9.36
CA LEU A 15 -0.90 -22.32 8.97
C LEU A 15 -1.51 -22.00 7.60
N LEU A 16 -1.86 -20.73 7.34
CA LEU A 16 -2.37 -20.30 6.04
C LEU A 16 -1.37 -20.57 4.92
N ARG A 17 -0.08 -20.34 5.18
CA ARG A 17 1.00 -20.65 4.24
C ARG A 17 1.07 -22.15 3.92
N GLU A 18 0.99 -23.01 4.93
CA GLU A 18 1.01 -24.46 4.75
C GLU A 18 -0.19 -24.96 3.92
N LEU A 19 -1.35 -24.32 4.10
CA LEU A 19 -2.55 -24.57 3.30
C LEU A 19 -2.47 -24.05 1.85
N GLY A 20 -1.38 -23.38 1.46
CA GLY A 20 -1.19 -22.83 0.11
C GLY A 20 -2.11 -21.65 -0.22
N ILE A 21 -2.87 -21.13 0.75
CA ILE A 21 -3.83 -20.05 0.55
C ILE A 21 -3.16 -18.77 0.00
N PRO A 22 -1.98 -18.33 0.49
CA PRO A 22 -1.30 -17.17 -0.09
C PRO A 22 -0.96 -17.36 -1.58
N LYS A 23 -0.61 -18.58 -1.98
CA LYS A 23 -0.29 -18.91 -3.37
C LYS A 23 -1.55 -18.86 -4.23
N LEU A 24 -2.67 -19.42 -3.75
CA LEU A 24 -3.97 -19.34 -4.43
C LEU A 24 -4.43 -17.89 -4.62
N ILE A 25 -4.34 -17.06 -3.57
CA ILE A 25 -4.68 -15.64 -3.65
C ILE A 25 -3.81 -14.92 -4.66
N TYR A 26 -2.50 -15.19 -4.67
CA TYR A 26 -1.57 -14.64 -5.64
C TYR A 26 -1.97 -15.05 -7.06
N GLU A 27 -2.14 -16.35 -7.32
CA GLU A 27 -2.54 -16.84 -8.64
C GLU A 27 -3.86 -16.21 -9.10
N GLU A 28 -4.84 -16.05 -8.22
CA GLU A 28 -6.13 -15.46 -8.54
C GLU A 28 -6.07 -13.95 -8.79
N LEU A 29 -5.25 -13.20 -8.04
CA LEU A 29 -4.98 -11.77 -8.29
C LEU A 29 -4.37 -11.55 -9.69
N TYR A 30 -3.49 -12.44 -10.14
CA TYR A 30 -2.77 -12.31 -11.42
C TYR A 30 -3.55 -12.88 -12.61
N THR A 31 -4.32 -13.94 -12.42
CA THR A 31 -5.06 -14.60 -13.49
C THR A 31 -6.47 -14.04 -13.70
N ASN A 32 -7.10 -13.48 -12.66
CA ASN A 32 -8.45 -12.93 -12.79
C ASN A 32 -8.42 -11.48 -13.31
N PRO A 33 -8.97 -11.20 -14.51
CA PRO A 33 -8.90 -9.88 -15.12
C PRO A 33 -9.62 -8.78 -14.31
N LYS A 34 -10.66 -9.13 -13.54
CA LYS A 34 -11.37 -8.16 -12.68
C LYS A 34 -10.49 -7.71 -11.52
N LEU A 35 -9.84 -8.65 -10.84
CA LEU A 35 -8.94 -8.37 -9.71
C LEU A 35 -7.70 -7.60 -10.17
N ARG A 36 -7.08 -8.00 -11.28
CA ARG A 36 -5.96 -7.26 -11.87
C ARG A 36 -6.33 -5.81 -12.22
N THR A 37 -7.52 -5.59 -12.79
CA THR A 37 -8.00 -4.24 -13.08
C THR A 37 -8.21 -3.43 -11.79
N LEU A 38 -8.75 -4.06 -10.74
CA LEU A 38 -8.92 -3.42 -9.44
C LEU A 38 -7.59 -2.98 -8.83
N ILE A 39 -6.54 -3.82 -8.91
CA ILE A 39 -5.18 -3.48 -8.44
C ILE A 39 -4.64 -2.26 -9.18
N LYS A 40 -4.79 -2.22 -10.52
CA LYS A 40 -4.37 -1.07 -11.34
C LYS A 40 -5.09 0.21 -10.94
N VAL A 41 -6.42 0.16 -10.78
CA VAL A 41 -7.23 1.30 -10.36
C VAL A 41 -6.82 1.76 -8.97
N PHE A 42 -6.59 0.83 -8.04
CA PHE A 42 -6.10 1.15 -6.71
C PHE A 42 -4.71 1.80 -6.75
N GLY A 43 -3.83 1.32 -7.64
CA GLY A 43 -2.53 1.93 -7.91
C GLY A 43 -2.64 3.36 -8.43
N ASP A 44 -3.55 3.62 -9.38
CA ASP A 44 -3.83 4.97 -9.89
C ASP A 44 -4.34 5.90 -8.79
N VAL A 45 -5.25 5.43 -7.93
CA VAL A 45 -5.76 6.20 -6.78
C VAL A 45 -4.63 6.53 -5.82
N LEU A 46 -3.80 5.55 -5.42
CA LEU A 46 -2.65 5.79 -4.54
C LEU A 46 -1.67 6.79 -5.14
N TYR A 47 -1.39 6.70 -6.44
CA TYR A 47 -0.50 7.62 -7.13
C TYR A 47 -1.05 9.05 -7.13
N MET A 48 -2.33 9.24 -7.43
CA MET A 48 -2.97 10.57 -7.43
C MET A 48 -3.06 11.17 -6.02
N VAL A 49 -3.46 10.37 -5.02
CA VAL A 49 -3.55 10.80 -3.63
C VAL A 49 -2.16 11.14 -3.10
N GLY A 50 -1.16 10.29 -3.33
CA GLY A 50 0.23 10.54 -2.94
C GLY A 50 0.79 11.83 -3.57
N GLY A 51 0.54 12.05 -4.86
CA GLY A 51 0.91 13.29 -5.55
C GLY A 51 0.27 14.53 -4.92
N SER A 52 -1.02 14.44 -4.56
CA SER A 52 -1.75 15.53 -3.89
C SER A 52 -1.18 15.82 -2.51
N ILE A 53 -0.83 14.79 -1.73
CA ILE A 53 -0.22 14.91 -0.41
C ILE A 53 1.15 15.60 -0.50
N VAL A 54 1.99 15.16 -1.45
CA VAL A 54 3.31 15.78 -1.67
C VAL A 54 3.16 17.24 -2.11
N GLY A 55 2.24 17.53 -3.04
CA GLY A 55 1.95 18.89 -3.48
C GLY A 55 1.51 19.80 -2.33
N ALA A 56 0.61 19.31 -1.47
CA ALA A 56 0.16 20.04 -0.28
C ALA A 56 1.30 20.29 0.73
N ALA A 57 2.15 19.29 0.96
CA ALA A 57 3.30 19.42 1.85
C ALA A 57 4.34 20.43 1.33
N ILE A 58 4.57 20.46 0.01
CA ILE A 58 5.44 21.46 -0.63
C ILE A 58 4.82 22.85 -0.52
N TYR A 59 3.53 23.00 -0.79
CA TYR A 59 2.84 24.28 -0.64
C TYR A 59 2.92 24.82 0.80
N ALA A 60 2.69 23.97 1.80
CA ALA A 60 2.80 24.33 3.21
C ALA A 60 4.22 24.78 3.59
N TYR A 61 5.25 24.18 2.97
CA TYR A 61 6.63 24.62 3.17
C TYR A 61 6.87 26.05 2.66
N PHE A 62 6.28 26.44 1.53
CA PHE A 62 6.43 27.79 0.99
C PHE A 62 5.58 28.85 1.70
N VAL A 63 4.35 28.50 2.11
CA VAL A 63 3.40 29.47 2.68
C VAL A 63 3.53 29.60 4.19
N GLU A 64 3.71 28.48 4.89
CA GLU A 64 3.73 28.46 6.36
C GLU A 64 5.14 28.26 6.93
N VAL A 65 6.15 28.06 6.08
CA VAL A 65 7.54 27.76 6.48
C VAL A 65 7.62 26.54 7.41
N LYS A 66 6.65 25.62 7.27
CA LYS A 66 6.57 24.38 8.03
C LYS A 66 6.79 23.19 7.12
N LEU A 67 7.82 22.42 7.44
CA LEU A 67 8.09 21.17 6.74
C LEU A 67 7.42 20.00 7.47
N TYR A 68 6.35 19.48 6.90
CA TYR A 68 5.68 18.27 7.38
C TYR A 68 6.37 17.03 6.82
N LEU A 69 7.55 16.70 7.35
CA LEU A 69 8.40 15.61 6.86
C LEU A 69 7.66 14.26 6.78
N THR A 70 6.89 13.91 7.82
CA THR A 70 6.11 12.67 7.85
C THR A 70 5.08 12.60 6.73
N VAL A 71 4.41 13.72 6.43
CA VAL A 71 3.40 13.82 5.37
C VAL A 71 4.05 13.66 4.01
N LEU A 72 5.22 14.30 3.81
CA LEU A 72 6.01 14.17 2.59
C LEU A 72 6.44 12.70 2.36
N ILE A 73 6.95 12.03 3.40
CA ILE A 73 7.37 10.63 3.32
C ILE A 73 6.19 9.71 2.98
N ILE A 74 5.05 9.88 3.65
CA ILE A 74 3.84 9.08 3.37
C ILE A 74 3.37 9.32 1.93
N GLY A 75 3.36 10.58 1.47
CA GLY A 75 3.00 10.92 0.09
C GLY A 75 3.92 10.25 -0.93
N ILE A 76 5.24 10.26 -0.69
CA ILE A 76 6.21 9.57 -1.55
C ILE A 76 5.98 8.05 -1.55
N ILE A 77 5.74 7.45 -0.39
CA ILE A 77 5.42 6.01 -0.29
C ILE A 77 4.19 5.67 -1.13
N PHE A 78 3.14 6.49 -1.07
CA PHE A 78 1.92 6.29 -1.84
C PHE A 78 2.17 6.41 -3.34
N ILE A 79 2.99 7.37 -3.77
CA ILE A 79 3.41 7.52 -5.18
C ILE A 79 4.18 6.27 -5.64
N VAL A 80 5.15 5.79 -4.86
CA VAL A 80 5.99 4.65 -5.23
C VAL A 80 5.15 3.37 -5.32
N ILE A 81 4.34 3.09 -4.30
CA ILE A 81 3.46 1.90 -4.28
C ILE A 81 2.42 2.01 -5.41
N GLY A 82 1.77 3.17 -5.55
CA GLY A 82 0.77 3.40 -6.60
C GLY A 82 1.35 3.23 -8.00
N SER A 83 2.54 3.78 -8.26
CA SER A 83 3.24 3.61 -9.54
C SER A 83 3.66 2.17 -9.81
N TYR A 84 4.00 1.39 -8.78
CA TYR A 84 4.31 -0.03 -8.93
C TYR A 84 3.07 -0.82 -9.32
N LEU A 85 1.98 -0.67 -8.55
CA LEU A 85 0.71 -1.38 -8.78
C LEU A 85 0.04 -1.01 -10.11
N LYS A 86 0.22 0.22 -10.60
CA LYS A 86 -0.26 0.64 -11.93
C LYS A 86 0.41 -0.12 -13.08
N ARG A 87 1.69 -0.49 -12.91
CA ARG A 87 2.49 -1.10 -13.98
C ARG A 87 2.24 -2.60 -14.14
N GLU A 88 1.79 -3.27 -13.07
CA GLU A 88 1.39 -4.69 -13.02
C GLU A 88 0.03 -4.94 -13.67
#